data_AF-A0A060BWW1-F1
#
_entry.id   AF-A0A060BWW1-F1
#
_cell.length_a   1.000
_cell.length_b   1.000
_cell.length_c   1.000
_cell.angle_alpha   90.00
_cell.angle_beta   90.00
_cell.angle_gamma   90.00
#
_symmetry.space_group_name_H-M   'P 1'
#
loop_
_entity.id
_entity.type
_entity.pdbx_description
1 polymer ?
#
loop_
_entity_poly.entity_id
_entity_poly.type
_entity_poly.pdbx_seq_one_letter_code
_entity_poly.pdbx_strand_id
1 'polypeptide(L)'
;MLSDDPLWYKDAIIYEAPVKSFCDSDGDGNGDFRGLTSKLDYLQDLGITAIWILPFYPSPLKDDGYDIADYTTVHSQYGNLDDFKQLLAEAHRRGIRVITELVINHTSDQHPCSSVARARRRQRG
;
A
#
# COMPACT_ATOMS: atom_id res chain seq x y z
N MET A 1 -3.27 -12.11 18.42
CA MET A 1 -2.94 -12.90 17.20
C MET A 1 -4.17 -12.95 16.33
N LEU A 2 -3.99 -12.92 15.01
CA LEU A 2 -5.10 -13.07 14.05
C LEU A 2 -5.72 -14.46 14.17
N SER A 3 -7.00 -14.58 13.88
CA SER A 3 -7.67 -15.88 13.76
C SER A 3 -7.23 -16.61 12.50
N ASP A 4 -7.21 -17.95 12.55
CA ASP A 4 -6.98 -18.81 11.38
C ASP A 4 -8.27 -19.11 10.60
N ASP A 5 -9.33 -18.34 10.84
CA ASP A 5 -10.61 -18.50 10.15
C ASP A 5 -10.46 -18.10 8.66
N PRO A 6 -10.63 -19.04 7.71
CA PRO A 6 -10.52 -18.73 6.29
C PRO A 6 -11.61 -17.77 5.79
N LEU A 7 -12.71 -17.61 6.54
CA LEU A 7 -13.85 -16.77 6.18
C LEU A 7 -13.90 -15.45 6.93
N TRP A 8 -12.82 -15.06 7.63
CA TRP A 8 -12.74 -13.84 8.43
C TRP A 8 -13.24 -12.58 7.71
N TYR A 9 -13.10 -12.53 6.38
CA TYR A 9 -13.45 -11.40 5.54
C TYR A 9 -14.97 -11.17 5.43
N LYS A 10 -15.80 -12.17 5.75
CA LYS A 10 -17.27 -12.05 5.69
C LYS A 10 -17.84 -11.12 6.75
N ASP A 11 -17.20 -11.08 7.91
CA ASP A 11 -17.61 -10.26 9.05
C ASP A 11 -16.68 -9.06 9.24
N ALA A 12 -15.80 -8.80 8.27
CA ALA A 12 -14.79 -7.77 8.39
C ALA A 12 -15.39 -6.36 8.28
N ILE A 13 -15.07 -5.52 9.25
CA ILE A 13 -15.18 -4.05 9.15
C ILE A 13 -13.88 -3.56 8.52
N ILE A 14 -13.95 -3.14 7.26
CA ILE A 14 -12.82 -2.70 6.45
C ILE A 14 -12.76 -1.18 6.45
N TYR A 15 -11.58 -0.63 6.75
CA TYR A 15 -11.29 0.79 6.66
C TYR A 15 -10.32 1.05 5.51
N GLU A 16 -10.74 1.86 4.55
CA GLU A 16 -9.92 2.28 3.42
C GLU A 16 -9.00 3.45 3.83
N ALA A 17 -7.69 3.31 3.62
CA ALA A 17 -6.68 4.25 4.07
C ALA A 17 -5.68 4.65 2.97
N PRO A 18 -5.76 5.88 2.43
CA PRO A 18 -4.70 6.46 1.62
C PRO A 18 -3.55 6.95 2.50
N VAL A 19 -2.36 6.32 2.39
CA VAL A 19 -1.18 6.66 3.21
C VAL A 19 -0.86 8.16 3.12
N LYS A 20 -0.83 8.70 1.90
CA LYS A 20 -0.50 10.10 1.59
C LYS A 20 -1.30 11.14 2.38
N SER A 21 -2.54 10.87 2.75
CA SER A 21 -3.41 11.87 3.40
C SER A 21 -3.85 11.46 4.80
N PHE A 22 -3.34 10.34 5.33
CA PHE A 22 -3.82 9.80 6.59
C PHE A 22 -3.17 10.47 7.81
N CYS A 23 -1.84 10.42 7.91
CA CYS A 23 -1.10 11.07 8.99
C CYS A 23 0.36 11.27 8.57
N ASP A 24 0.81 12.52 8.62
CA ASP A 24 2.21 12.93 8.41
C ASP A 24 2.99 12.78 9.72
N SER A 25 4.13 12.07 9.69
CA SER A 25 4.97 11.84 10.87
C SER A 25 6.25 12.66 10.93
N ASP A 26 6.69 13.25 9.81
CA ASP A 26 7.97 13.96 9.70
C ASP A 26 7.83 15.45 9.31
N GLY A 27 6.61 15.89 9.02
CA GLY A 27 6.25 17.27 8.76
C GLY A 27 6.49 17.71 7.31
N ASP A 28 6.65 16.78 6.37
CA ASP A 28 6.88 17.11 4.96
C ASP A 28 5.60 17.48 4.17
N GLY A 29 4.44 17.34 4.82
CA GLY A 29 3.12 17.63 4.23
C GLY A 29 2.44 16.42 3.60
N ASN A 30 3.05 15.23 3.64
CA ASN A 30 2.49 13.98 3.18
C ASN A 30 2.41 12.96 4.32
N GLY A 31 1.35 12.18 4.33
CA GLY A 31 1.26 11.03 5.20
C GLY A 31 2.18 9.89 4.76
N ASP A 32 2.65 9.14 5.74
CA ASP A 32 3.64 8.09 5.59
C ASP A 32 3.30 6.85 6.46
N PHE A 33 4.05 5.76 6.31
CA PHE A 33 3.76 4.52 7.04
C PHE A 33 4.00 4.61 8.55
N ARG A 34 4.92 5.45 9.02
CA ARG A 34 5.13 5.67 10.46
C ARG A 34 3.96 6.44 11.04
N GLY A 35 3.46 7.44 10.31
CA GLY A 35 2.25 8.16 10.63
C GLY A 35 1.04 7.25 10.74
N LEU A 36 0.78 6.41 9.72
CA LEU A 36 -0.30 5.41 9.77
C LEU A 36 -0.11 4.43 10.95
N THR A 37 1.10 3.95 11.19
CA THR A 37 1.42 3.07 12.33
C THR A 37 1.08 3.73 13.68
N SER A 38 1.37 5.03 13.83
CA SER A 38 1.09 5.79 15.05
C SER A 38 -0.40 5.91 15.40
N LYS A 39 -1.27 5.65 14.42
CA LYS A 39 -2.73 5.75 14.55
C LYS A 39 -3.43 4.40 14.64
N LEU A 40 -2.69 3.30 14.69
CA LEU A 40 -3.30 1.97 14.82
C LEU A 40 -4.10 1.80 16.12
N ASP A 41 -3.75 2.51 17.20
CA ASP A 41 -4.54 2.51 18.44
C ASP A 41 -5.91 3.17 18.22
N TYR A 42 -5.95 4.31 17.52
CA TYR A 42 -7.21 4.94 17.11
C TYR A 42 -8.06 4.01 16.23
N LEU A 43 -7.45 3.35 15.25
CA LEU A 43 -8.16 2.43 14.37
C LEU A 43 -8.68 1.19 15.12
N GLN A 44 -7.91 0.69 16.10
CA GLN A 44 -8.37 -0.38 16.97
C GLN A 44 -9.56 0.06 17.82
N ASP A 45 -9.51 1.25 18.43
CA ASP A 45 -10.61 1.81 19.22
C ASP A 45 -11.87 2.06 18.38
N LEU A 46 -11.70 2.44 17.11
CA LEU A 46 -12.79 2.57 16.13
C LEU A 46 -13.49 1.22 15.87
N GLY A 47 -12.81 0.09 16.14
CA GLY A 47 -13.37 -1.26 16.01
C GLY A 47 -13.18 -1.89 14.64
N ILE A 48 -12.25 -1.40 13.82
CA ILE A 48 -11.98 -1.99 12.50
C ILE A 48 -11.30 -3.35 12.67
N THR A 49 -11.51 -4.22 11.69
CA THR A 49 -10.87 -5.56 11.68
C THR A 49 -9.85 -5.71 10.56
N ALA A 50 -9.90 -4.83 9.55
CA ALA A 50 -8.93 -4.78 8.48
C ALA A 50 -8.75 -3.36 7.94
N ILE A 51 -7.53 -3.05 7.50
CA ILE A 51 -7.20 -1.83 6.75
C ILE A 51 -6.97 -2.24 5.30
N TRP A 52 -7.61 -1.54 4.37
CA TRP A 52 -7.30 -1.60 2.94
C TRP A 52 -6.47 -0.38 2.57
N ILE A 53 -5.20 -0.60 2.23
CA ILE A 53 -4.25 0.45 1.92
C ILE A 53 -4.25 0.67 0.40
N LEU A 54 -4.52 1.91 0.00
CA LEU A 54 -4.47 2.35 -1.40
C LEU A 54 -3.05 2.25 -1.97
N PRO A 55 -2.86 2.33 -3.30
CA PRO A 55 -1.55 2.18 -3.92
C PRO A 55 -0.46 3.01 -3.24
N PHE A 56 0.58 2.32 -2.75
CA PHE A 56 1.75 2.91 -2.11
C PHE A 56 3.06 2.53 -2.82
N TYR A 57 2.95 1.85 -3.96
CA TYR A 57 4.08 1.41 -4.78
C TYR A 57 4.75 2.59 -5.49
N PRO A 58 6.03 2.49 -5.88
CA PRO A 58 6.65 3.46 -6.78
C PRO A 58 5.78 3.70 -8.01
N SER A 59 5.53 4.97 -8.28
CA SER A 59 4.71 5.45 -9.38
C SER A 59 5.21 6.85 -9.74
N PRO A 60 5.11 7.30 -11.01
CA PRO A 60 5.35 8.69 -11.36
C PRO A 60 4.20 9.62 -10.94
N LEU A 61 3.17 9.08 -10.26
CA LEU A 61 2.02 9.76 -9.68
C LEU A 61 1.20 10.53 -10.72
N LYS A 62 1.11 10.02 -11.96
CA LYS A 62 0.26 10.63 -13.00
C LYS A 62 -1.20 10.21 -12.87
N ASP A 63 -1.46 9.15 -12.13
CA ASP A 63 -2.79 8.61 -11.83
C ASP A 63 -2.91 8.27 -10.33
N ASP A 64 -2.49 9.21 -9.47
CA ASP A 64 -2.55 9.10 -8.00
C ASP A 64 -2.03 7.77 -7.42
N GLY A 65 -1.02 7.16 -8.06
CA GLY A 65 -0.36 5.93 -7.60
C GLY A 65 -0.85 4.65 -8.28
N TYR A 66 -1.91 4.71 -9.10
CA TYR A 66 -2.41 3.54 -9.84
C TYR A 66 -1.53 3.17 -11.05
N ASP A 67 -0.69 4.10 -11.52
CA ASP A 67 0.34 3.90 -12.53
C ASP A 67 1.64 3.31 -11.92
N ILE A 68 1.58 2.04 -11.53
CA ILE A 68 2.67 1.36 -10.79
C ILE A 68 3.91 1.09 -11.66
N ALA A 69 5.08 1.50 -11.16
CA ALA A 69 6.39 1.30 -11.79
C ALA A 69 7.19 0.12 -11.21
N ASP A 70 6.93 -0.29 -9.95
CA ASP A 70 7.52 -1.46 -9.31
C ASP A 70 6.60 -2.00 -8.20
N TYR A 71 6.18 -3.26 -8.28
CA TYR A 71 5.28 -3.89 -7.30
C TYR A 71 5.98 -4.40 -6.03
N THR A 72 7.32 -4.37 -5.99
CA THR A 72 8.11 -5.09 -4.97
C THR A 72 8.62 -4.20 -3.85
N THR A 73 8.42 -2.89 -3.96
CA THR A 73 8.90 -1.91 -2.98
C THR A 73 7.87 -0.81 -2.74
N VAL A 74 8.20 0.10 -1.85
CA VAL A 74 7.36 1.23 -1.40
C VAL A 74 7.82 2.51 -2.10
N HIS A 75 6.88 3.38 -2.46
CA HIS A 75 7.20 4.71 -2.95
C HIS A 75 7.93 5.50 -1.85
N SER A 76 9.05 6.11 -2.18
CA SER A 76 9.91 6.80 -1.20
C SER A 76 9.24 7.94 -0.43
N GLN A 77 8.08 8.43 -0.88
CA GLN A 77 7.30 9.46 -0.19
C GLN A 77 6.59 8.89 1.05
N TYR A 78 6.35 7.59 1.08
CA TYR A 78 5.62 6.91 2.16
C TYR A 78 6.56 6.18 3.14
N GLY A 79 7.88 6.24 2.90
CA GLY A 79 8.90 5.52 3.64
C GLY A 79 9.53 4.39 2.82
N ASN A 80 9.87 3.30 3.48
CA ASN A 80 10.50 2.12 2.88
C ASN A 80 9.78 0.82 3.24
N LEU A 81 10.28 -0.30 2.70
CA LEU A 81 9.69 -1.62 2.92
C LEU A 81 9.70 -2.05 4.40
N ASP A 82 10.69 -1.61 5.19
CA ASP A 82 10.75 -1.94 6.62
C ASP A 82 9.73 -1.12 7.43
N ASP A 83 9.45 0.13 7.04
CA ASP A 83 8.34 0.90 7.62
C ASP A 83 6.99 0.20 7.36
N PHE A 84 6.78 -0.37 6.15
CA PHE A 84 5.59 -1.17 5.85
C PHE A 84 5.52 -2.47 6.65
N LYS A 85 6.65 -3.19 6.82
CA LYS A 85 6.70 -4.39 7.66
C LYS A 85 6.37 -4.07 9.12
N GLN A 86 6.82 -2.91 9.61
CA GLN A 86 6.50 -2.45 10.96
C GLN A 86 5.00 -2.20 11.13
N LEU A 87 4.37 -1.52 10.16
CA LEU A 87 2.91 -1.36 10.13
C LEU A 87 2.21 -2.72 10.19
N LEU A 88 2.63 -3.67 9.36
CA LEU A 88 2.04 -5.01 9.29
C LEU A 88 2.12 -5.74 10.64
N ALA A 89 3.30 -5.73 11.26
CA ALA A 89 3.52 -6.36 12.56
C ALA A 89 2.64 -5.73 13.65
N GLU A 90 2.59 -4.40 13.70
CA GLU A 90 1.82 -3.67 14.71
C GLU A 90 0.30 -3.77 14.49
N ALA A 91 -0.17 -3.81 13.24
CA ALA A 91 -1.58 -4.06 12.92
C ALA A 91 -1.99 -5.48 13.35
N HIS A 92 -1.19 -6.49 12.99
CA HIS A 92 -1.44 -7.88 13.38
C HIS A 92 -1.42 -8.08 14.90
N ARG A 93 -0.56 -7.37 15.63
CA ARG A 93 -0.52 -7.38 17.10
C ARG A 93 -1.85 -6.92 17.71
N ARG A 94 -2.55 -6.00 17.03
CA ARG A 94 -3.87 -5.46 17.40
C ARG A 94 -5.05 -6.26 16.86
N GLY A 95 -4.79 -7.34 16.13
CA GLY A 95 -5.85 -8.13 15.49
C GLY A 95 -6.40 -7.52 14.21
N ILE A 96 -5.74 -6.50 13.66
CA ILE A 96 -6.13 -5.80 12.44
C ILE A 96 -5.40 -6.45 11.27
N ARG A 97 -6.13 -6.88 10.24
CA ARG A 97 -5.54 -7.39 8.99
C ARG A 97 -5.20 -6.25 8.02
N VAL A 98 -4.26 -6.50 7.12
CA VAL A 98 -3.86 -5.53 6.10
C VAL A 98 -4.12 -6.12 4.71
N ILE A 99 -4.87 -5.37 3.90
CA ILE A 99 -5.12 -5.62 2.49
C ILE A 99 -4.41 -4.53 1.70
N THR A 100 -3.74 -4.90 0.60
CA THR A 100 -3.09 -3.94 -0.30
C THR A 100 -3.80 -3.92 -1.64
N GLU A 101 -3.85 -2.76 -2.28
CA GLU A 101 -4.30 -2.66 -3.67
C GLU A 101 -3.41 -3.46 -4.62
N LEU A 102 -3.98 -4.10 -5.64
CA LEU A 102 -3.20 -4.84 -6.65
C LEU A 102 -3.71 -4.50 -8.06
N VAL A 103 -3.17 -3.43 -8.62
CA VAL A 103 -3.51 -2.98 -9.97
C VAL A 103 -2.74 -3.81 -11.00
N ILE A 104 -3.41 -4.74 -11.67
CA ILE A 104 -2.78 -5.66 -12.66
C ILE A 104 -3.30 -5.49 -14.09
N ASN A 105 -4.31 -4.63 -14.29
CA ASN A 105 -4.86 -4.35 -15.61
C ASN A 105 -3.91 -3.51 -16.48
N HIS A 106 -3.06 -2.69 -15.85
CA HIS A 106 -2.07 -1.84 -16.50
C HIS A 106 -0.86 -1.61 -15.59
N THR A 107 0.24 -1.12 -16.16
CA THR A 107 1.47 -0.72 -15.45
C THR A 107 1.95 0.65 -15.99
N SER A 108 2.78 1.35 -15.23
CA SER A 108 3.45 2.57 -15.68
C SER A 108 4.27 2.34 -16.97
N ASP A 109 4.44 3.40 -17.76
CA ASP A 109 5.37 3.40 -18.90
C ASP A 109 6.85 3.32 -18.48
N GLN A 110 7.12 3.60 -17.20
CA GLN A 110 8.41 3.44 -16.53
C GLN A 110 8.66 2.02 -15.99
N HIS A 111 7.64 1.16 -15.92
CA HIS A 111 7.80 -0.22 -15.47
C HIS A 111 8.75 -1.00 -16.42
N PRO A 112 9.67 -1.85 -15.91
CA PRO A 112 10.64 -2.59 -16.75
C PRO A 112 10.01 -3.35 -17.93
N CYS A 113 8.83 -3.96 -17.71
CA CYS A 113 8.08 -4.65 -18.77
C CYS A 113 7.72 -3.76 -19.96
N SER A 114 7.42 -2.47 -19.73
CA SER A 114 7.10 -1.49 -20.78
C SER A 114 8.31 -1.26 -21.70
N SER A 115 9.51 -1.16 -21.12
CA SER A 115 10.76 -1.02 -21.88
C SER A 115 11.08 -2.28 -22.70
N VAL A 116 10.88 -3.47 -22.13
CA VAL A 116 11.05 -4.74 -22.85
C VAL A 116 10.05 -4.85 -24.02
N ALA A 117 8.79 -4.48 -23.81
CA ALA A 117 7.77 -4.51 -24.85
C ALA A 117 8.09 -3.55 -26.01
N ARG A 118 8.53 -2.33 -25.71
CA ARG A 118 8.96 -1.34 -26.73
C ARG A 118 10.18 -1.84 -27.51
N ALA A 119 11.16 -2.43 -26.84
CA ALA A 119 12.35 -2.99 -27.50
C ALA A 119 11.98 -4.12 -28.47
N ARG A 120 11.08 -5.04 -28.07
CA ARG A 120 10.60 -6.13 -28.93
C ARG A 120 9.83 -5.64 -30.16
N ARG A 121 9.06 -4.54 -30.05
CA ARG A 121 8.37 -3.94 -31.20
C ARG A 121 9.35 -3.32 -32.21
N ARG A 122 10.42 -2.68 -31.74
CA ARG A 122 11.45 -2.08 -32.60
C ARG A 122 12.28 -3.10 -33.39
N GLN A 123 12.42 -4.33 -32.88
CA GLN A 123 13.13 -5.41 -33.57
C GLN A 123 12.26 -6.13 -34.63
N ARG A 124 10.97 -5.82 -34.72
CA ARG A 124 10.01 -6.47 -35.63
C ARG A 124 9.59 -5.61 -36.84
N GLY A 125 10.16 -4.41 -36.97
CA GLY A 125 10.00 -3.54 -38.14
C GLY A 125 11.33 -3.31 -38.82
#